data_AF-A0A2D4TQ02-F1
#
_entry.id   AF-A0A2D4TQ02-F1
#
_cell.length_a   1.000
_cell.length_b   1.000
_cell.length_c   1.000
_cell.angle_alpha   90.00
_cell.angle_beta   90.00
_cell.angle_gamma   90.00
#
_symmetry.space_group_name_H-M   'P 1'
#
loop_
_entity.id
_entity.type
_entity.pdbx_description
1 polymer ?
#
loop_
_entity_poly.entity_id
_entity_poly.type
_entity_poly.pdbx_seq_one_letter_code
_entity_poly.pdbx_strand_id
1 'polypeptide(L)'
;DFWTFTRRTRAHDNMCYLLGSNWGTVEHEYYPKGFCPGHSLIVDYTGMVLRQAPYPEEQVISTTIDIEALREHRTIINHNMWIDVRTEGFREIYEHSVYPPNRFPAGHPPKTQADKIETTKAVMDNLYGRGQFVPPHGILPEEMSQVLEERIKRAQSIGALRRDED
;
A
#
# COMPACT_ATOMS: atom_id res chain seq x y z
N ASP A 1 9.33 -2.41 12.63
CA ASP A 1 10.00 -2.13 11.35
C ASP A 1 9.21 -2.68 10.15
N PHE A 2 7.99 -2.18 9.91
CA PHE A 2 7.14 -2.64 8.78
C PHE A 2 7.50 -1.95 7.46
N TRP A 3 7.82 -0.66 7.54
CA TRP A 3 8.20 0.15 6.39
C TRP A 3 9.42 -0.44 5.68
N THR A 4 10.53 -0.64 6.38
CA THR A 4 11.77 -1.16 5.78
C THR A 4 11.58 -2.58 5.25
N PHE A 5 11.00 -3.46 6.06
CA PHE A 5 10.76 -4.87 5.70
C PHE A 5 10.01 -4.99 4.36
N THR A 6 8.85 -4.34 4.24
CA THR A 6 8.01 -4.46 3.04
C THR A 6 8.68 -3.92 1.77
N ARG A 7 9.48 -2.85 1.87
CA ARG A 7 10.21 -2.30 0.71
C ARG A 7 11.34 -3.23 0.30
N ARG A 8 12.08 -3.79 1.25
CA ARG A 8 13.17 -4.74 0.97
C ARG A 8 12.67 -5.98 0.24
N THR A 9 11.59 -6.58 0.73
CA THR A 9 10.97 -7.74 0.08
C THR A 9 10.49 -7.40 -1.33
N ARG A 10 9.81 -6.26 -1.54
CA ARG A 10 9.36 -5.85 -2.88
C ARG A 10 10.51 -5.61 -3.85
N ALA A 11 11.61 -5.00 -3.39
CA ALA A 11 12.80 -4.76 -4.21
C ALA A 11 13.46 -6.08 -4.66
N HIS A 12 13.62 -7.01 -3.72
CA HIS A 12 14.13 -8.35 -3.97
C HIS A 12 13.23 -9.14 -4.93
N ASP A 13 11.93 -9.26 -4.63
CA ASP A 13 11.01 -10.11 -5.40
C ASP A 13 10.81 -9.60 -6.83
N ASN A 14 10.90 -8.29 -7.05
CA ASN A 14 10.80 -7.70 -8.38
C ASN A 14 12.17 -7.50 -9.07
N MET A 15 13.28 -7.84 -8.41
CA MET A 15 14.65 -7.57 -8.86
C MET A 15 14.81 -6.14 -9.38
N CYS A 16 14.48 -5.15 -8.56
CA CYS A 16 14.53 -3.74 -8.91
C CYS A 16 15.09 -2.88 -7.78
N TYR A 17 15.72 -1.77 -8.15
CA TYR A 17 16.03 -0.73 -7.18
C TYR A 17 14.73 -0.08 -6.71
N LEU A 18 14.59 0.10 -5.40
CA LEU A 18 13.43 0.75 -4.80
C LEU A 18 13.86 2.03 -4.09
N LEU A 19 13.26 3.14 -4.50
CA LEU A 19 13.45 4.45 -3.90
C LEU A 19 12.20 4.80 -3.09
N GLY A 20 12.31 4.71 -1.76
CA GLY A 20 11.23 5.06 -0.84
C GLY A 20 11.43 6.48 -0.35
N SER A 21 10.63 7.42 -0.88
CA SER A 21 10.52 8.76 -0.30
C SER A 21 9.33 8.78 0.66
N ASN A 22 9.56 9.24 1.88
CA ASN A 22 8.50 9.48 2.84
C ASN A 22 8.46 10.96 3.22
N TRP A 23 7.30 11.39 3.70
CA TRP A 23 7.11 12.76 4.15
C TRP A 23 7.86 13.01 5.44
N GLY A 24 8.36 14.25 5.54
CA GLY A 24 8.96 14.75 6.75
C GLY A 24 7.93 15.33 7.73
N THR A 25 8.39 16.20 8.63
CA THR A 25 7.56 16.90 9.61
C THR A 25 6.45 17.69 8.91
N VAL A 26 5.22 17.53 9.41
CA VAL A 26 4.01 18.20 8.92
C VAL A 26 3.48 19.17 9.98
N GLU A 27 2.66 20.13 9.58
CA GLU A 27 1.98 21.02 10.52
C GLU A 27 1.09 20.21 11.50
N HIS A 28 1.51 20.17 12.76
CA HIS A 28 0.84 19.39 13.80
C HIS A 28 -0.49 19.98 14.27
N GLU A 29 -0.88 21.17 13.79
CA GLU A 29 -2.22 21.74 14.01
C GLU A 29 -3.30 20.88 13.35
N TYR A 30 -2.98 20.28 12.20
CA TYR A 30 -3.92 19.49 11.40
C TYR A 30 -3.65 17.98 11.45
N TYR A 31 -2.48 17.56 11.95
CA TYR A 31 -2.06 16.15 11.95
C TYR A 31 -1.50 15.70 13.31
N PRO A 32 -1.77 14.44 13.73
CA PRO A 32 -1.19 13.88 14.95
C PRO A 32 0.35 13.94 14.97
N LYS A 33 0.93 14.13 16.17
CA LYS A 33 2.38 14.03 16.37
C LYS A 33 2.86 12.63 15.97
N GLY A 34 3.87 12.55 15.11
CA GLY A 34 4.41 11.27 14.60
C GLY A 34 3.64 10.66 13.42
N PHE A 35 2.69 11.38 12.80
CA PHE A 35 2.00 10.94 11.59
C PHE A 35 2.97 10.64 10.42
N CYS A 36 4.05 11.42 10.32
CA CYS A 36 5.10 11.26 9.32
C CYS A 36 6.45 11.00 10.02
N PRO A 37 6.87 9.73 10.17
CA PRO A 37 8.11 9.39 10.86
C PRO A 37 9.37 9.46 9.97
N GLY A 38 9.26 9.86 8.70
CA GLY A 38 10.39 9.83 7.77
C GLY A 38 10.79 8.41 7.36
N HIS A 39 12.06 8.04 7.52
CA HIS A 39 12.61 6.75 7.08
C HIS A 39 12.66 6.57 5.56
N SER A 40 12.85 7.65 4.80
CA SER A 40 13.18 7.52 3.38
C SER A 40 14.38 6.60 3.20
N LEU A 41 14.37 5.72 2.20
CA LEU A 41 15.43 4.75 1.99
C LEU A 41 15.62 4.42 0.51
N ILE A 42 16.80 3.89 0.20
CA ILE A 42 17.12 3.33 -1.11
C ILE A 42 17.54 1.89 -0.90
N VAL A 43 16.89 0.98 -1.63
CA VAL A 43 17.13 -0.47 -1.59
C VAL A 43 17.65 -0.92 -2.95
N ASP A 44 18.63 -1.80 -2.96
CA ASP A 44 19.09 -2.46 -4.17
C ASP A 44 18.16 -3.59 -4.62
N TYR A 45 18.46 -4.15 -5.80
CA TYR A 45 17.71 -5.26 -6.37
C TYR A 45 17.87 -6.60 -5.64
N THR A 46 18.76 -6.69 -4.64
CA THR A 46 18.92 -7.86 -3.77
C THR A 46 18.16 -7.71 -2.45
N GLY A 47 17.54 -6.55 -2.22
CA GLY A 47 16.83 -6.23 -0.97
C GLY A 47 17.74 -5.67 0.13
N MET A 48 18.98 -5.30 -0.16
CA MET A 48 19.88 -4.59 0.76
C MET A 48 19.57 -3.09 0.78
N VAL A 49 19.56 -2.51 1.98
CA VAL A 49 19.39 -1.06 2.16
C VAL A 49 20.72 -0.38 1.88
N LEU A 50 20.79 0.41 0.81
CA LEU A 50 21.97 1.18 0.42
C LEU A 50 22.08 2.47 1.25
N ARG A 51 20.95 3.15 1.44
CA ARG A 51 20.86 4.41 2.19
C ARG A 51 19.54 4.50 2.94
N GLN A 52 19.54 5.22 4.06
CA GLN A 52 18.36 5.53 4.82
C GLN A 52 18.51 6.92 5.47
N ALA A 53 17.44 7.70 5.46
CA ALA A 53 17.26 8.92 6.22
C ALA A 53 16.41 8.58 7.47
N PRO A 54 17.02 8.37 8.65
CA PRO A 54 16.32 7.81 9.80
C PRO A 54 15.42 8.80 10.54
N TYR A 55 15.48 10.09 10.20
CA TYR A 55 14.73 11.14 10.89
C TYR A 55 13.60 11.70 10.01
N PRO A 56 12.53 12.22 10.63
CA PRO A 56 11.39 12.83 9.94
C PRO A 56 11.69 14.24 9.40
N GLU A 57 12.87 14.80 9.57
CA GLU A 57 13.19 16.12 9.03
C GLU A 57 13.65 16.04 7.57
N GLU A 58 13.77 17.19 6.92
CA GLU A 58 14.29 17.29 5.56
C GLU A 58 15.70 16.72 5.47
N GLN A 59 15.86 15.69 4.64
CA GLN A 59 17.15 15.04 4.39
C GLN A 59 17.28 14.64 2.93
N VAL A 60 18.51 14.69 2.44
CA VAL A 60 18.88 14.23 1.11
C VAL A 60 19.73 12.98 1.24
N ILE A 61 19.31 11.90 0.58
CA ILE A 61 20.07 10.66 0.45
C ILE A 61 20.33 10.38 -1.02
N SER A 62 21.52 9.87 -1.34
CA SER A 62 21.94 9.57 -2.70
C SER A 62 22.68 8.24 -2.79
N THR A 63 22.53 7.56 -3.93
CA THR A 63 23.25 6.34 -4.26
C THR A 63 23.55 6.30 -5.75
N THR A 64 24.54 5.49 -6.13
CA THR A 64 24.76 5.08 -7.51
C THR A 64 23.83 3.92 -7.85
N ILE A 65 23.30 3.93 -9.08
CA ILE A 65 22.51 2.83 -9.64
C ILE A 65 23.37 2.19 -10.74
N ASP A 66 23.75 0.93 -10.55
CA ASP A 66 24.49 0.16 -11.55
C ASP A 66 23.51 -0.67 -12.38
N ILE A 67 23.30 -0.26 -13.63
CA ILE A 67 22.35 -0.90 -14.53
C ILE A 67 22.91 -2.20 -15.11
N GLU A 68 24.22 -2.30 -15.31
CA GLU A 68 24.85 -3.51 -15.86
C GLU A 68 24.89 -4.62 -14.82
N ALA A 69 25.24 -4.31 -13.57
CA ALA A 69 25.19 -5.28 -12.48
C ALA A 69 23.76 -5.83 -12.27
N LEU A 70 22.74 -4.98 -12.42
CA LEU A 70 21.34 -5.42 -12.37
C LEU A 70 20.97 -6.35 -13.54
N ARG A 71 21.43 -6.03 -14.76
CA ARG A 71 21.20 -6.88 -15.94
C ARG A 71 21.87 -8.23 -15.76
N GLU A 72 23.10 -8.26 -15.28
CA GLU A 72 23.84 -9.48 -14.96
C GLU A 72 23.12 -10.30 -13.90
N HIS A 73 22.70 -9.69 -12.79
CA HIS A 73 21.98 -10.38 -11.71
C HIS A 73 20.71 -11.09 -12.21
N ARG A 74 19.97 -10.48 -13.15
CA ARG A 74 18.76 -11.09 -13.74
C ARG A 74 19.05 -12.32 -14.61
N THR A 75 20.31 -12.59 -14.96
CA THR A 75 20.72 -13.81 -15.67
C THR A 75 20.98 -14.98 -14.72
N ILE A 76 21.16 -14.71 -13.43
CA ILE A 76 21.39 -15.71 -12.39
C ILE A 76 20.03 -16.32 -12.02
N ILE A 77 19.97 -17.66 -11.91
CA ILE A 77 18.72 -18.38 -11.60
C ILE A 77 18.39 -18.39 -10.09
N ASN A 78 19.40 -18.23 -9.23
CA ASN A 78 19.22 -18.27 -7.78
C ASN A 78 18.38 -17.08 -7.32
N HIS A 79 17.26 -17.36 -6.64
CA HIS A 79 16.31 -16.33 -6.18
C HIS A 79 15.77 -15.42 -7.28
N ASN A 80 15.74 -15.91 -8.53
CA ASN A 80 15.16 -15.20 -9.66
C ASN A 80 13.66 -15.46 -9.75
N MET A 81 12.89 -14.65 -9.02
CA MET A 81 11.44 -14.79 -8.95
C MET A 81 10.73 -14.66 -10.29
N TRP A 82 11.36 -14.00 -11.29
CA TRP A 82 10.77 -13.76 -12.60
C TRP A 82 10.68 -15.01 -13.48
N ILE A 83 11.64 -15.94 -13.35
CA ILE A 83 11.62 -17.21 -14.11
C ILE A 83 10.51 -18.14 -13.59
N ASP A 84 10.12 -17.97 -12.33
CA ASP A 84 9.10 -18.79 -11.68
C ASP A 84 7.68 -18.23 -11.77
N VAL A 85 7.48 -17.04 -12.36
CA VAL A 85 6.14 -16.45 -12.52
C VAL A 85 5.30 -17.30 -13.50
N ARG A 86 4.21 -17.87 -13.01
CA ARG A 86 3.19 -18.60 -13.81
C ARG A 86 2.05 -17.66 -14.17
N THR A 87 2.27 -16.85 -15.22
CA THR A 87 1.33 -15.79 -15.65
C THR A 87 -0.07 -16.32 -15.96
N GLU A 88 -0.18 -17.57 -16.38
CA GLU A 88 -1.42 -18.25 -16.76
C GLU A 88 -2.40 -18.32 -15.60
N GLY A 89 -1.92 -18.69 -14.40
CA GLY A 89 -2.75 -18.77 -13.19
C GLY A 89 -3.09 -17.40 -12.62
N PHE A 90 -2.20 -16.41 -12.77
CA PHE A 90 -2.47 -15.06 -12.28
C PHE A 90 -3.46 -14.29 -13.16
N ARG A 91 -3.58 -14.64 -14.45
CA ARG A 91 -4.47 -13.96 -15.40
C ARG A 91 -5.92 -13.91 -14.91
N GLU A 92 -6.44 -15.01 -14.37
CA GLU A 92 -7.82 -15.11 -13.89
C GLU A 92 -8.10 -14.11 -12.75
N ILE A 93 -7.12 -13.87 -11.88
CA ILE A 93 -7.23 -12.90 -10.78
C ILE A 93 -7.42 -11.47 -11.32
N TYR A 94 -6.78 -11.17 -12.45
CA TYR A 94 -6.81 -9.85 -13.09
C TYR A 94 -7.94 -9.67 -14.11
N GLU A 95 -8.72 -10.70 -14.41
CA GLU A 95 -9.83 -10.63 -15.37
C GLU A 95 -10.94 -9.68 -14.92
N HIS A 96 -11.19 -9.63 -13.60
CA HIS A 96 -12.20 -8.78 -13.01
C HIS A 96 -11.57 -7.72 -12.09
N SER A 97 -11.93 -6.46 -12.30
CA SER A 97 -11.42 -5.36 -11.49
C SER A 97 -11.85 -5.50 -10.03
N VAL A 98 -10.87 -5.57 -9.12
CA VAL A 98 -11.12 -5.55 -7.68
C VAL A 98 -11.55 -4.16 -7.24
N TYR A 99 -10.82 -3.13 -7.69
CA TYR A 99 -11.15 -1.73 -7.45
C TYR A 99 -11.93 -1.18 -8.65
N PRO A 100 -13.17 -0.67 -8.49
CA PRO A 100 -13.95 -0.22 -9.63
C PRO A 100 -13.30 0.99 -10.33
N PRO A 101 -13.33 1.08 -11.67
CA PRO A 101 -12.76 2.21 -12.40
C PRO A 101 -13.55 3.51 -12.19
N ASN A 102 -12.97 4.65 -12.60
CA ASN A 102 -13.63 5.97 -12.65
C ASN A 102 -14.17 6.52 -11.32
N ARG A 103 -13.49 6.25 -10.20
CA ARG A 103 -13.87 6.77 -8.87
C ARG A 103 -13.47 8.22 -8.61
N PHE A 104 -12.78 8.85 -9.56
CA PHE A 104 -12.45 10.27 -9.57
C PHE A 104 -13.01 10.93 -10.83
N PRO A 105 -14.34 11.13 -10.92
CA PRO A 105 -14.95 11.71 -12.10
C PRO A 105 -14.55 13.18 -12.25
N ALA A 106 -14.34 13.62 -13.50
CA ALA A 106 -14.06 15.01 -13.81
C ALA A 106 -15.20 15.91 -13.32
N GLY A 107 -14.87 17.02 -12.64
CA GLY A 107 -15.83 17.98 -12.10
C GLY A 107 -16.40 17.63 -10.71
N HIS A 108 -16.35 16.37 -10.30
CA HIS A 108 -16.82 15.95 -8.97
C HIS A 108 -15.88 14.94 -8.29
N PRO A 109 -14.59 15.26 -8.12
CA PRO A 109 -13.68 14.36 -7.41
C PRO A 109 -14.11 14.20 -5.95
N PRO A 110 -13.92 13.01 -5.34
CA PRO A 110 -14.05 12.81 -3.90
C PRO A 110 -13.25 13.86 -3.14
N LYS A 111 -13.92 14.61 -2.26
CA LYS A 111 -13.30 15.70 -1.49
C LYS A 111 -12.98 15.26 -0.07
N THR A 112 -13.78 14.37 0.49
CA THR A 112 -13.62 13.87 1.85
C THR A 112 -13.06 12.44 1.87
N GLN A 113 -12.60 12.00 3.03
CA GLN A 113 -12.23 10.61 3.24
C GLN A 113 -13.47 9.70 3.19
N ALA A 114 -14.64 10.19 3.65
CA ALA A 114 -15.91 9.47 3.54
C ALA A 114 -16.31 9.20 2.09
N ASP A 115 -16.13 10.16 1.18
CA ASP A 115 -16.40 9.97 -0.25
C ASP A 115 -15.58 8.80 -0.84
N LYS A 116 -14.37 8.57 -0.30
CA LYS A 116 -13.50 7.46 -0.71
C LYS A 116 -13.88 6.12 -0.06
N ILE A 117 -14.44 6.15 1.15
CA ILE A 117 -14.83 4.94 1.89
C ILE A 117 -15.92 4.15 1.15
N GLU A 118 -16.86 4.82 0.49
CA GLU A 118 -17.91 4.16 -0.30
C GLU A 118 -17.33 3.22 -1.37
N THR A 119 -16.20 3.59 -1.96
CA THR A 119 -15.52 2.69 -2.90
C THR A 119 -14.96 1.46 -2.19
N THR A 120 -14.34 1.65 -1.01
CA THR A 120 -13.79 0.55 -0.21
C THR A 120 -14.88 -0.43 0.25
N LYS A 121 -16.09 0.05 0.58
CA LYS A 121 -17.25 -0.80 0.88
C LYS A 121 -17.58 -1.71 -0.31
N ALA A 122 -17.72 -1.13 -1.51
CA ALA A 122 -17.99 -1.90 -2.73
C ALA A 122 -16.88 -2.94 -3.05
N VAL A 123 -15.62 -2.61 -2.76
CA VAL A 123 -14.48 -3.54 -2.92
C VAL A 123 -14.59 -4.70 -1.92
N MET A 124 -14.93 -4.42 -0.66
CA MET A 124 -15.17 -5.46 0.34
C MET A 124 -16.29 -6.40 -0.11
N ASP A 125 -17.45 -5.86 -0.48
CA ASP A 125 -18.58 -6.67 -0.91
C ASP A 125 -18.24 -7.53 -2.15
N ASN A 126 -17.46 -7.00 -3.09
CA ASN A 126 -16.99 -7.75 -4.26
C ASN A 126 -16.07 -8.93 -3.85
N LEU A 127 -15.05 -8.66 -3.03
CA LEU A 127 -14.07 -9.66 -2.63
C LEU A 127 -14.71 -10.82 -1.85
N TYR A 128 -15.58 -10.50 -0.88
CA TYR A 128 -16.25 -11.52 -0.07
C TYR A 128 -17.40 -12.18 -0.82
N GLY A 129 -18.20 -11.41 -1.58
CA GLY A 129 -19.33 -11.93 -2.36
C GLY A 129 -18.91 -12.92 -3.46
N ARG A 130 -17.73 -12.76 -4.05
CA ARG A 130 -17.17 -13.73 -5.01
C ARG A 130 -16.40 -14.89 -4.36
N GLY A 131 -16.33 -14.93 -3.03
CA GLY A 131 -15.62 -15.97 -2.28
C GLY A 131 -14.10 -15.89 -2.33
N GLN A 132 -13.50 -14.72 -2.62
CA GLN A 132 -12.04 -14.55 -2.57
C GLN A 132 -11.49 -14.74 -1.16
N PHE A 133 -12.26 -14.27 -0.17
CA PHE A 133 -11.98 -14.41 1.25
C PHE A 133 -13.22 -14.96 1.95
N VAL A 134 -12.99 -15.76 2.99
CA VAL A 134 -14.06 -16.27 3.86
C VAL A 134 -14.31 -15.22 4.96
N PRO A 135 -15.56 -14.78 5.18
CA PRO A 135 -15.88 -13.88 6.28
C PRO A 135 -15.50 -14.47 7.65
N PRO A 136 -15.25 -13.61 8.65
CA PRO A 136 -15.14 -14.06 10.05
C PRO A 136 -16.40 -14.81 10.50
N HIS A 137 -16.24 -15.69 11.49
CA HIS A 137 -17.35 -16.47 12.03
C HIS A 137 -18.53 -15.59 12.44
N GLY A 138 -19.73 -15.95 11.98
CA GLY A 138 -20.98 -15.25 12.30
C GLY A 138 -21.28 -14.02 11.44
N ILE A 139 -20.44 -13.72 10.44
CA ILE A 139 -20.64 -12.60 9.51
C ILE A 139 -20.94 -13.17 8.12
N LEU A 140 -22.00 -12.72 7.48
CA LEU A 140 -22.33 -13.10 6.12
C LEU A 140 -21.55 -12.23 5.10
N PRO A 141 -21.23 -12.75 3.90
CA PRO A 141 -20.52 -11.97 2.87
C PRO A 141 -21.16 -10.61 2.56
N GLU A 142 -22.49 -10.54 2.55
CA GLU A 142 -23.29 -9.34 2.30
C GLU A 142 -23.23 -8.31 3.43
N GLU A 143 -22.73 -8.68 4.61
CA GLU A 143 -22.60 -7.80 5.78
C GLU A 143 -21.20 -7.17 5.86
N MET A 144 -20.28 -7.52 4.96
CA MET A 144 -18.86 -7.14 5.09
C MET A 144 -18.61 -5.63 4.97
N SER A 145 -19.37 -4.90 4.16
CA SER A 145 -19.33 -3.43 4.14
C SER A 145 -19.84 -2.80 5.44
N GLN A 146 -20.81 -3.42 6.11
CA GLN A 146 -21.35 -2.94 7.39
C GLN A 146 -20.30 -3.06 8.50
N VAL A 147 -19.52 -4.15 8.50
CA VAL A 147 -18.38 -4.32 9.43
C VAL A 147 -17.37 -3.18 9.31
N LEU A 148 -17.09 -2.71 8.09
CA LEU A 148 -16.22 -1.54 7.88
C LEU A 148 -16.85 -0.27 8.46
N GLU A 149 -18.16 -0.08 8.26
CA GLU A 149 -18.89 1.07 8.79
C GLU A 149 -18.90 1.10 10.33
N GLU A 150 -19.11 -0.04 10.97
CA GLU A 150 -19.03 -0.16 12.43
C GLU A 150 -17.63 0.18 12.96
N ARG A 151 -16.57 -0.26 12.26
CA ARG A 151 -15.19 0.08 12.63
C ARG A 151 -14.91 1.57 12.51
N ILE A 152 -15.46 2.22 11.48
CA ILE A 152 -15.37 3.68 11.31
C ILE A 152 -16.10 4.40 12.44
N LYS A 153 -17.35 4.01 12.73
CA LYS A 153 -18.14 4.57 13.85
C LYS A 153 -17.41 4.41 15.18
N ARG A 154 -16.83 3.24 15.43
CA ARG A 154 -16.01 2.99 16.63
C ARG A 154 -14.76 3.86 16.67
N ALA A 155 -14.04 4.03 15.55
CA ALA A 155 -12.87 4.89 15.49
C ALA A 155 -13.22 6.36 15.76
N GLN A 156 -14.38 6.81 15.27
CA GLN A 156 -14.91 8.15 15.53
C GLN A 156 -15.38 8.32 16.99
N SER A 157 -15.97 7.29 17.61
CA SER A 157 -16.42 7.37 19.01
C SER A 157 -15.26 7.48 19.99
N ILE A 158 -14.10 6.92 19.65
CA ILE A 158 -12.88 6.99 20.48
C ILE A 158 -11.96 8.16 20.10
N GLY A 159 -12.36 9.01 19.15
CA GLY A 159 -11.56 10.16 18.69
C GLY A 159 -10.31 9.79 17.87
N ALA A 160 -10.17 8.55 17.41
CA ALA A 160 -9.07 8.12 16.56
C ALA A 160 -9.25 8.54 15.09
N LEU A 161 -10.49 8.81 14.69
CA LEU A 161 -10.85 9.31 13.36
C LEU A 161 -11.77 10.52 13.52
N ARG A 162 -11.50 11.59 12.77
CA ARG A 162 -12.35 12.79 12.74
C ARG A 162 -13.71 12.47 12.09
N ARG A 163 -14.78 13.14 12.53
CA ARG A 163 -16.11 13.05 11.90
C ARG A 163 -16.16 13.97 10.68
N ASP A 164 -17.02 13.66 9.72
CA ASP A 164 -17.10 14.44 8.48
C ASP A 164 -17.70 15.84 8.67
N GLU A 165 -18.39 16.08 9.80
CA GLU A 165 -19.03 17.35 10.15
C GLU A 165 -18.17 18.27 11.02
N ASP A 166 -17.08 17.74 11.59
CA ASP A 166 -16.14 18.48 12.45
C ASP A 166 -14.98 19.05 11.63
#